data_AF-E1R3I4-F1
#
_entry.id   AF-E1R3I4-F1
#
_cell.length_a   1.000
_cell.length_b   1.000
_cell.length_c   1.000
_cell.angle_alpha   90.00
_cell.angle_beta   90.00
_cell.angle_gamma   90.00
#
_symmetry.space_group_name_H-M   'P 1'
#
loop_
_entity.id
_entity.type
_entity.pdbx_description
1 polymer ?
#
loop_
_entity_poly.entity_id
_entity_poly.type
_entity_poly.pdbx_seq_one_letter_code
_entity_poly.pdbx_strand_id
1 'polypeptide(L)'
;MLIKSERNTSHDLKLWKELEEADGIRAADLKQSKIDQAIIDIQGIAKEVCYVSVSWGKDSVVLAHLCVCAGIDVPFIWIVEKPFFNPDCLPVRDAFLKRFSIRYYEYEIEYTPDNMYSPKPFKEKGDYLFEEFGRRITGIRMQESNTRKIRYFVHGITSKKTAAPLSLWKTWEIFAYLKKHDLPTHPAYAMLGGGRYERDHIRVDAIGGIDQYFYDWENWEREYYHDVLNRLRKV
;
A
#
# COMPACT_ATOMS: atom_id res chain seq x y z
N MET A 1 -11.13 -9.73 -2.12
CA MET A 1 -11.86 -9.86 -0.85
C MET A 1 -11.59 -8.69 0.11
N LEU A 2 -12.60 -7.89 0.45
CA LEU A 2 -12.47 -6.91 1.55
C LEU A 2 -12.26 -7.62 2.90
N ILE A 3 -11.20 -7.24 3.62
CA ILE A 3 -11.03 -7.57 5.04
C ILE A 3 -11.97 -6.66 5.83
N LYS A 4 -12.88 -7.25 6.61
CA LYS A 4 -13.85 -6.49 7.40
C LYS A 4 -13.18 -5.89 8.64
N SER A 5 -13.54 -4.66 8.96
CA SER A 5 -13.18 -3.97 10.20
C SER A 5 -14.46 -3.57 10.94
N GLU A 6 -14.41 -3.56 12.28
CA GLU A 6 -15.51 -3.04 13.11
C GLU A 6 -15.76 -1.54 12.86
N ARG A 7 -14.79 -0.85 12.26
CA ARG A 7 -14.88 0.56 11.84
C ARG A 7 -15.75 0.77 10.61
N ASN A 8 -16.03 -0.27 9.82
CA ASN A 8 -16.86 -0.12 8.63
C ASN A 8 -18.35 0.00 9.02
N THR A 9 -19.02 1.06 8.56
CA THR A 9 -20.47 1.20 8.76
C THR A 9 -21.27 0.35 7.77
N SER A 10 -22.56 0.11 8.04
CA SER A 10 -23.43 -0.60 7.10
C SER A 10 -23.60 0.14 5.77
N HIS A 11 -23.63 1.48 5.80
CA HIS A 11 -23.76 2.31 4.61
C HIS A 11 -22.48 2.26 3.75
N ASP A 12 -21.33 2.34 4.41
CA ASP A 12 -20.01 2.16 3.81
C ASP A 12 -19.87 0.82 3.10
N LEU A 13 -20.27 -0.27 3.75
CA LEU A 13 -20.20 -1.62 3.17
C LEU A 13 -21.13 -1.80 1.97
N LYS A 14 -22.28 -1.11 1.95
CA LYS A 14 -23.18 -1.10 0.79
C LYS A 14 -22.51 -0.42 -0.40
N LEU A 15 -21.94 0.78 -0.20
CA LEU A 15 -21.24 1.51 -1.25
C LEU A 15 -19.99 0.76 -1.73
N TRP A 16 -19.24 0.15 -0.81
CA TRP A 16 -18.11 -0.71 -1.16
C TRP A 16 -18.54 -1.83 -2.09
N LYS A 17 -19.67 -2.49 -1.80
CA LYS A 17 -20.17 -3.59 -2.63
C LYS A 17 -20.46 -3.14 -4.07
N GLU A 18 -21.08 -1.98 -4.24
CA GLU A 18 -21.34 -1.40 -5.57
C GLU A 18 -20.03 -1.12 -6.33
N LEU A 19 -19.02 -0.58 -5.65
CA LEU A 19 -17.70 -0.34 -6.22
C LEU A 19 -16.98 -1.66 -6.58
N GLU A 20 -17.05 -2.66 -5.71
CA GLU A 20 -16.43 -3.97 -5.91
C GLU A 20 -17.08 -4.75 -7.08
N GLU A 21 -18.40 -4.60 -7.27
CA GLU A 21 -19.11 -5.11 -8.44
C GLU A 21 -18.63 -4.44 -9.73
N ALA A 22 -18.47 -3.11 -9.71
CA ALA A 22 -17.92 -2.37 -10.84
C ALA A 22 -16.47 -2.77 -11.15
N ASP A 23 -15.64 -3.04 -10.13
CA ASP A 23 -14.28 -3.56 -10.31
C ASP A 23 -14.31 -4.96 -10.94
N GLY A 24 -15.28 -5.79 -10.59
CA GLY A 24 -15.49 -7.12 -11.18
C GLY A 24 -15.81 -7.06 -12.67
N ILE A 25 -16.62 -6.08 -13.09
CA ILE A 25 -16.88 -5.83 -14.52
C ILE A 25 -15.58 -5.38 -15.21
N ARG A 26 -14.87 -4.42 -14.62
CA ARG A 26 -13.61 -3.89 -15.18
C ARG A 26 -12.44 -4.88 -15.14
N ALA A 27 -12.52 -5.93 -14.35
CA ALA A 27 -11.52 -7.00 -14.33
C ALA A 27 -11.38 -7.69 -15.69
N ALA A 28 -12.45 -7.72 -16.49
CA ALA A 28 -12.41 -8.21 -17.87
C ALA A 28 -11.64 -7.28 -18.82
N ASP A 29 -11.66 -5.97 -18.55
CA ASP A 29 -10.95 -4.95 -19.35
C ASP A 29 -9.45 -4.85 -19.00
N LEU A 30 -9.05 -5.44 -17.86
CA LEU A 30 -7.66 -5.46 -17.44
C LEU A 30 -6.84 -6.38 -18.36
N LYS A 31 -6.10 -5.75 -19.28
CA LYS A 31 -5.28 -6.44 -20.28
C LYS A 31 -4.24 -7.35 -19.62
N GLN A 32 -4.26 -8.63 -19.99
CA GLN A 32 -3.28 -9.61 -19.51
C GLN A 32 -1.84 -9.18 -19.84
N SER A 33 -1.60 -8.62 -21.03
CA SER A 33 -0.28 -8.12 -21.42
C SER A 33 0.29 -7.06 -20.48
N LYS A 34 -0.55 -6.29 -19.77
CA LYS A 34 -0.09 -5.32 -18.77
C LYS A 34 0.38 -6.01 -17.48
N ILE A 35 -0.29 -7.10 -17.10
CA ILE A 35 0.12 -7.95 -15.97
C ILE A 35 1.44 -8.65 -16.32
N ASP A 36 1.52 -9.23 -17.51
CA ASP A 36 2.71 -9.94 -17.98
C ASP A 36 3.91 -9.01 -18.06
N GLN A 37 3.73 -7.78 -18.56
CA GLN A 37 4.79 -6.77 -18.59
C GLN A 37 5.28 -6.43 -17.19
N ALA A 38 4.38 -6.25 -16.21
CA ALA A 38 4.78 -5.96 -14.83
C ALA A 38 5.58 -7.12 -14.23
N ILE A 39 5.22 -8.37 -14.53
CA ILE A 39 5.96 -9.57 -14.11
C ILE A 39 7.36 -9.59 -14.75
N ILE A 40 7.47 -9.32 -16.06
CA ILE A 40 8.75 -9.26 -16.78
C ILE A 40 9.64 -8.15 -16.18
N ASP A 41 9.08 -6.98 -15.92
CA ASP A 41 9.81 -5.86 -15.30
C ASP A 41 10.34 -6.25 -13.92
N ILE A 42 9.51 -6.88 -13.09
CA ILE A 42 9.88 -7.38 -11.76
C ILE A 42 11.01 -8.40 -11.84
N GLN A 43 10.92 -9.37 -12.75
CA GLN A 43 11.98 -10.36 -12.98
C GLN A 43 13.28 -9.70 -13.45
N GLY A 44 13.18 -8.68 -14.31
CA GLY A 44 14.33 -7.89 -14.75
C GLY A 44 15.01 -7.15 -13.60
N ILE A 45 14.24 -6.51 -12.72
CA ILE A 45 14.74 -5.81 -11.53
C ILE A 45 15.39 -6.79 -10.55
N ALA A 46 14.79 -7.97 -10.36
CA ALA A 46 15.26 -8.99 -9.42
C ALA A 46 16.55 -9.71 -9.83
N LYS A 47 17.14 -9.36 -11.00
CA LYS A 47 18.50 -9.76 -11.35
C LYS A 47 19.56 -9.02 -10.53
N GLU A 48 19.20 -7.89 -9.92
CA GLU A 48 20.03 -7.16 -8.96
C GLU A 48 19.58 -7.45 -7.52
N VAL A 49 20.45 -7.16 -6.55
CA VAL A 49 20.12 -7.23 -5.13
C VAL A 49 18.98 -6.24 -4.82
N CYS A 50 17.86 -6.76 -4.34
CA CYS A 50 16.65 -5.98 -4.09
C CYS A 50 15.76 -6.60 -3.00
N TYR A 51 14.78 -5.83 -2.57
CA TYR A 51 13.68 -6.27 -1.70
C TYR A 51 12.35 -5.64 -2.13
N VAL A 52 11.25 -6.26 -1.75
CA VAL A 52 9.90 -5.77 -1.97
C VAL A 52 9.43 -5.03 -0.73
N SER A 53 9.06 -3.76 -0.86
CA SER A 53 8.44 -3.01 0.23
C SER A 53 6.93 -3.21 0.23
N VAL A 54 6.39 -3.68 1.36
CA VAL A 54 4.95 -3.87 1.56
C VAL A 54 4.45 -2.97 2.69
N SER A 55 3.32 -2.30 2.46
CA SER A 55 2.64 -1.46 3.45
C SER A 55 1.21 -1.92 3.74
N TRP A 56 0.79 -3.00 3.09
CA TRP A 56 -0.55 -3.59 3.17
C TRP A 56 -1.70 -2.71 2.66
N GLY A 57 -1.38 -1.61 1.96
CA GLY A 57 -2.32 -0.90 1.08
C GLY A 57 -2.52 -1.60 -0.27
N LYS A 58 -3.56 -1.17 -1.02
CA LYS A 58 -3.98 -1.74 -2.30
C LYS A 58 -2.83 -1.94 -3.29
N ASP A 59 -2.00 -0.92 -3.47
CA ASP A 59 -0.93 -0.90 -4.46
C ASP A 59 0.19 -1.89 -4.05
N SER A 60 0.48 -1.96 -2.75
CA SER A 60 1.49 -2.87 -2.21
C SER A 60 1.04 -4.34 -2.19
N VAL A 61 -0.24 -4.62 -1.98
CA VAL A 61 -0.79 -5.99 -2.07
C VAL A 61 -0.74 -6.49 -3.52
N VAL A 62 -1.11 -5.64 -4.49
CA VAL A 62 -0.99 -5.98 -5.92
C VAL A 62 0.48 -6.23 -6.28
N LEU A 63 1.39 -5.34 -5.87
CA LEU A 63 2.82 -5.56 -6.09
C LEU A 63 3.29 -6.87 -5.47
N ALA A 64 2.93 -7.15 -4.23
CA ALA A 64 3.36 -8.35 -3.53
C ALA A 64 2.91 -9.61 -4.27
N HIS A 65 1.65 -9.64 -4.72
CA HIS A 65 1.14 -10.74 -5.52
C HIS A 65 1.84 -10.87 -6.88
N LEU A 66 2.12 -9.77 -7.57
CA LEU A 66 2.89 -9.80 -8.83
C LEU A 66 4.31 -10.33 -8.61
N CYS A 67 4.96 -10.00 -7.49
CA CYS A 67 6.27 -10.57 -7.13
C CYS A 67 6.19 -12.08 -6.86
N VAL A 68 5.11 -12.56 -6.21
CA VAL A 68 4.84 -14.00 -6.07
C VAL A 68 4.66 -14.67 -7.44
N CYS A 69 3.87 -14.08 -8.33
CA CYS A 69 3.67 -14.59 -9.69
C CYS A 69 4.96 -14.57 -10.53
N ALA A 70 5.83 -13.58 -10.29
CA ALA A 70 7.14 -13.49 -10.94
C ALA A 70 8.11 -14.59 -10.48
N GLY A 71 7.82 -15.27 -9.37
CA GLY A 71 8.65 -16.34 -8.83
C GLY A 71 9.98 -15.87 -8.26
N ILE A 72 10.06 -14.61 -7.82
CA ILE A 72 11.30 -14.05 -7.26
C ILE A 72 11.44 -14.44 -5.78
N ASP A 73 12.63 -14.86 -5.37
CA ASP A 73 12.96 -15.18 -3.99
C ASP A 73 13.77 -14.03 -3.35
N VAL A 74 13.06 -12.97 -2.97
CA VAL A 74 13.63 -11.78 -2.33
C VAL A 74 12.90 -11.46 -1.03
N PRO A 75 13.51 -10.71 -0.09
CA PRO A 75 12.83 -10.26 1.11
C PRO A 75 11.61 -9.37 0.80
N PHE A 76 10.52 -9.58 1.54
CA PHE A 76 9.36 -8.69 1.61
C PHE A 76 9.41 -7.99 2.96
N ILE A 77 9.51 -6.67 2.95
CA ILE A 77 9.79 -5.87 4.14
C ILE A 77 8.67 -4.87 4.38
N TRP A 78 8.08 -4.94 5.57
CA TRP A 78 7.21 -3.90 6.10
C TRP A 78 7.97 -3.05 7.12
N ILE A 79 7.96 -1.73 6.91
CA ILE A 79 8.42 -0.78 7.93
C ILE A 79 7.22 -0.44 8.82
N VAL A 80 7.33 -0.73 10.11
CA VAL A 80 6.26 -0.51 11.09
C VAL A 80 6.61 0.72 11.93
N GLU A 81 5.85 1.80 11.72
CA GLU A 81 6.07 3.06 12.42
C GLU A 81 5.29 3.07 13.74
N LYS A 82 5.97 2.93 14.87
CA LYS A 82 5.35 2.99 16.20
C LYS A 82 5.47 4.40 16.78
N PRO A 83 4.43 4.93 17.44
CA PRO A 83 3.12 4.30 17.71
C PRO A 83 2.07 4.44 16.57
N PHE A 84 2.43 5.05 15.44
CA PHE A 84 1.50 5.47 14.39
C PHE A 84 0.93 4.39 13.46
N PHE A 85 1.35 3.12 13.58
CA PHE A 85 0.98 2.10 12.60
C PHE A 85 -0.55 1.94 12.47
N ASN A 86 -1.02 1.66 11.26
CA ASN A 86 -2.43 1.35 11.05
C ASN A 86 -2.73 -0.09 11.51
N PRO A 87 -3.59 -0.28 12.53
CA PRO A 87 -3.89 -1.61 13.06
C PRO A 87 -4.58 -2.52 12.03
N ASP A 88 -5.31 -1.94 11.08
CA ASP A 88 -6.04 -2.69 10.06
C ASP A 88 -5.11 -3.26 8.97
N CYS A 89 -3.81 -2.91 8.97
CA CYS A 89 -2.81 -3.56 8.13
C CYS A 89 -2.54 -5.02 8.57
N LEU A 90 -2.63 -5.32 9.87
CA LEU A 90 -2.33 -6.65 10.43
C LEU A 90 -3.22 -7.76 9.84
N PRO A 91 -4.57 -7.64 9.82
CA PRO A 91 -5.39 -8.69 9.23
C PRO A 91 -5.21 -8.83 7.71
N VAL A 92 -4.81 -7.77 6.99
CA VAL A 92 -4.47 -7.84 5.56
C VAL A 92 -3.17 -8.62 5.35
N ARG A 93 -2.13 -8.29 6.12
CA ARG A 93 -0.86 -9.03 6.17
C ARG A 93 -1.12 -10.50 6.41
N ASP A 94 -1.84 -10.83 7.49
CA ASP A 94 -2.06 -12.21 7.92
C ASP A 94 -2.85 -13.00 6.85
N ALA A 95 -3.88 -12.39 6.25
CA ALA A 95 -4.63 -12.99 5.17
C ALA A 95 -3.78 -13.24 3.91
N PHE A 96 -2.82 -12.36 3.61
CA PHE A 96 -1.90 -12.53 2.49
C PHE A 96 -0.88 -13.65 2.77
N LEU A 97 -0.21 -13.61 3.93
CA LEU A 97 0.81 -14.58 4.32
C LEU A 97 0.26 -16.00 4.51
N LYS A 98 -1.02 -16.14 4.87
CA LYS A 98 -1.71 -17.44 4.92
C LYS A 98 -1.81 -18.11 3.55
N ARG A 99 -1.82 -17.33 2.47
CA ARG A 99 -2.01 -17.82 1.09
C ARG A 99 -0.70 -17.97 0.32
N PHE A 100 0.29 -17.14 0.64
CA PHE A 100 1.52 -17.04 -0.13
C PHE A 100 2.73 -17.16 0.80
N SER A 101 3.52 -18.21 0.60
CA SER A 101 4.77 -18.41 1.32
C SER A 101 5.85 -17.48 0.76
N ILE A 102 6.21 -16.44 1.51
CA ILE A 102 7.23 -15.45 1.14
C ILE A 102 8.19 -15.22 2.29
N ARG A 103 9.41 -14.74 1.99
CA ARG A 103 10.39 -14.32 3.00
C ARG A 103 10.01 -12.95 3.57
N TYR A 104 9.19 -12.94 4.60
CA TYR A 104 8.63 -11.73 5.19
C TYR A 104 9.39 -11.26 6.43
N TYR A 105 9.64 -9.95 6.53
CA TYR A 105 10.27 -9.30 7.67
C TYR A 105 9.56 -8.00 8.04
N GLU A 106 9.56 -7.69 9.34
CA GLU A 106 9.07 -6.43 9.89
C GLU A 106 10.25 -5.66 10.49
N TYR A 107 10.38 -4.40 10.12
CA TYR A 107 11.38 -3.49 10.66
C TYR A 107 10.67 -2.34 11.34
N GLU A 108 10.83 -2.27 12.65
CA GLU A 108 10.18 -1.24 13.44
C GLU A 108 10.99 0.06 13.43
N ILE A 109 10.25 1.17 13.47
CA ILE A 109 10.75 2.50 13.76
C ILE A 109 10.00 2.96 15.00
N GLU A 110 10.73 3.32 16.04
CA GLU A 110 10.17 3.92 17.24
C GLU A 110 10.30 5.44 17.15
N TYR A 111 9.16 6.11 17.04
CA TYR A 111 9.08 7.54 17.18
C TYR A 111 8.95 7.92 18.66
N THR A 112 9.77 8.90 19.07
CA THR A 112 9.75 9.52 20.38
C THR A 112 9.13 10.91 20.28
N PRO A 113 8.71 11.54 21.40
CA PRO A 113 8.22 12.92 21.38
C PRO A 113 9.15 13.91 20.66
N ASP A 114 10.47 13.69 20.72
CA ASP A 114 11.47 14.57 20.10
C ASP A 114 11.56 14.44 18.57
N ASN A 115 11.13 13.32 18.00
CA ASN A 115 11.27 13.04 16.56
C ASN A 115 9.94 12.69 15.88
N MET A 116 8.83 12.76 16.61
CA MET A 116 7.48 12.34 16.22
C MET A 116 7.02 12.88 14.86
N TYR A 117 7.44 14.10 14.53
CA TYR A 117 7.08 14.78 13.29
C TYR A 117 8.26 14.91 12.31
N SER A 118 9.31 14.13 12.52
CA SER A 118 10.50 14.15 11.68
C SER A 118 10.45 13.01 10.66
N PRO A 119 10.70 13.28 9.36
CA PRO A 119 10.86 12.21 8.38
C PRO A 119 12.22 11.48 8.52
N LYS A 120 13.09 11.92 9.43
CA LYS A 120 14.46 11.43 9.58
C LYS A 120 14.51 9.93 9.94
N PRO A 121 13.78 9.42 10.95
CA PRO A 121 13.84 8.01 11.31
C PRO A 121 13.43 7.09 10.15
N PHE A 122 12.38 7.46 9.41
CA PHE A 122 11.96 6.74 8.21
C PHE A 122 13.03 6.74 7.12
N LYS A 123 13.64 7.90 6.86
CA LYS A 123 14.72 8.01 5.88
C LYS A 123 15.95 7.17 6.27
N GLU A 124 16.38 7.25 7.53
CA GLU A 124 17.51 6.46 8.04
C GLU A 124 17.24 4.96 7.94
N LYS A 125 16.02 4.52 8.26
CA LYS A 125 15.62 3.14 8.07
C LYS A 125 15.63 2.74 6.59
N GLY A 126 15.13 3.60 5.71
CA GLY A 126 15.15 3.37 4.26
C GLY A 126 16.56 3.27 3.68
N ASP A 127 17.50 4.09 4.17
CA ASP A 127 18.91 4.04 3.78
C ASP A 127 19.59 2.77 4.29
N TYR A 128 19.38 2.39 5.56
CA TYR A 128 19.83 1.11 6.11
C TYR A 128 19.33 -0.09 5.29
N LEU A 129 18.04 -0.13 4.97
CA LEU A 129 17.47 -1.23 4.17
C LEU A 129 18.01 -1.25 2.74
N PHE A 130 18.37 -0.09 2.17
CA PHE A 130 19.01 -0.05 0.86
C PHE A 130 20.44 -0.60 0.92
N GLU A 131 21.19 -0.31 1.99
CA GLU A 131 22.54 -0.83 2.18
C GLU A 131 22.53 -2.35 2.42
N GLU A 132 21.57 -2.85 3.21
CA GLU A 132 21.45 -4.26 3.56
C GLU A 132 20.84 -5.11 2.43
N PHE A 133 19.76 -4.63 1.80
CA PHE A 133 18.93 -5.42 0.88
C PHE A 133 18.89 -4.87 -0.54
N GLY A 134 19.65 -3.81 -0.84
CA GLY A 134 19.71 -3.23 -2.17
C GLY A 134 18.44 -2.49 -2.58
N ARG A 135 18.11 -2.55 -3.87
CA ARG A 135 17.06 -1.70 -4.47
C ARG A 135 15.67 -2.03 -3.91
N ARG A 136 14.91 -1.00 -3.53
CA ARG A 136 13.53 -1.16 -3.05
C ARG A 136 12.52 -1.24 -4.21
N ILE A 137 11.83 -2.36 -4.37
CA ILE A 137 10.66 -2.47 -5.26
C ILE A 137 9.42 -1.94 -4.51
N THR A 138 8.68 -1.03 -5.13
CA THR A 138 7.56 -0.28 -4.51
C THR A 138 6.32 -0.26 -5.38
N GLY A 139 5.15 -0.17 -4.74
CA GLY A 139 3.86 -0.07 -5.44
C GLY A 139 3.53 1.33 -5.96
N ILE A 140 4.51 2.26 -5.96
CA ILE A 140 4.28 3.67 -6.30
C ILE A 140 3.77 3.82 -7.73
N ARG A 141 2.71 4.62 -7.89
CA ARG A 141 2.11 4.99 -9.18
C ARG A 141 2.14 6.48 -9.41
N MET A 142 2.23 6.88 -10.68
CA MET A 142 2.23 8.29 -11.08
C MET A 142 0.95 9.02 -10.69
N GLN A 143 -0.19 8.33 -10.71
CA GLN A 143 -1.49 8.92 -10.42
C GLN A 143 -1.65 9.31 -8.94
N GLU A 144 -0.76 8.85 -8.06
CA GLU A 144 -0.92 9.12 -6.63
C GLU A 144 -0.51 10.54 -6.23
N SER A 145 0.45 11.18 -6.92
CA SER A 145 0.83 12.59 -6.68
C SER A 145 1.67 13.18 -7.81
N ASN A 146 1.74 14.52 -7.89
CA ASN A 146 2.60 15.22 -8.87
C ASN A 146 4.08 14.84 -8.72
N THR A 147 4.58 14.70 -7.48
CA THR A 147 5.96 14.28 -7.22
C THR A 147 6.24 12.88 -7.77
N ARG A 148 5.29 11.94 -7.64
CA ARG A 148 5.41 10.57 -8.19
C ARG A 148 5.34 10.56 -9.71
N LYS A 149 4.53 11.44 -10.30
CA LYS A 149 4.50 11.69 -11.75
C LYS A 149 5.85 12.18 -12.27
N ILE A 150 6.44 13.19 -11.62
CA ILE A 150 7.78 13.71 -11.97
C ILE A 150 8.84 12.61 -11.83
N ARG A 151 8.82 11.84 -10.73
CA ARG A 151 9.75 10.71 -10.51
C ARG A 151 9.76 9.73 -11.68
N TYR A 152 8.61 9.39 -12.24
CA TYR A 152 8.55 8.53 -13.42
C TYR A 152 9.15 9.20 -14.66
N PHE A 153 8.85 10.47 -14.92
CA PHE A 153 9.44 11.14 -16.09
C PHE A 153 10.96 11.30 -16.01
N VAL A 154 11.51 11.41 -14.79
CA VAL A 154 12.97 11.53 -14.58
C VAL A 154 13.68 10.18 -14.60
N HIS A 155 13.06 9.12 -14.04
CA HIS A 155 13.73 7.83 -13.81
C HIS A 155 13.07 6.64 -14.50
N GLY A 156 11.99 6.81 -15.25
CA GLY A 156 11.17 5.70 -15.74
C GLY A 156 10.64 4.86 -14.58
N ILE A 157 10.66 3.53 -14.71
CA ILE A 157 10.26 2.61 -13.64
C ILE A 157 11.36 2.42 -12.58
N THR A 158 12.63 2.63 -12.90
CA THR A 158 13.76 2.28 -12.03
C THR A 158 14.70 3.47 -11.81
N SER A 159 14.97 3.80 -10.55
CA SER A 159 16.02 4.72 -10.13
C SER A 159 17.13 3.95 -9.39
N LYS A 160 18.19 4.65 -8.97
CA LYS A 160 19.30 4.05 -8.19
C LYS A 160 18.80 3.24 -6.99
N LYS A 161 17.92 3.83 -6.17
CA LYS A 161 17.46 3.24 -4.90
C LYS A 161 16.10 2.53 -4.98
N THR A 162 15.29 2.79 -6.02
CA THR A 162 13.90 2.30 -6.06
C THR A 162 13.48 1.79 -7.44
N ALA A 163 12.58 0.81 -7.47
CA ALA A 163 11.83 0.43 -8.66
C ALA A 163 10.32 0.52 -8.40
N ALA A 164 9.56 0.92 -9.42
CA ALA A 164 8.12 1.15 -9.34
C ALA A 164 7.43 0.54 -10.57
N PRO A 165 7.34 -0.80 -10.68
CA PRO A 165 6.79 -1.46 -11.88
C PRO A 165 5.31 -1.13 -12.13
N LEU A 166 4.60 -0.65 -11.10
CA LEU A 166 3.20 -0.22 -11.19
C LEU A 166 3.03 1.25 -11.64
N SER A 167 4.11 1.95 -12.02
CA SER A 167 4.10 3.41 -12.26
C SER A 167 2.95 3.89 -13.16
N LEU A 168 2.64 3.12 -14.22
CA LEU A 168 1.62 3.44 -15.22
C LEU A 168 0.25 2.79 -14.97
N TRP A 169 0.05 2.15 -13.82
CA TRP A 169 -1.23 1.57 -13.45
C TRP A 169 -2.18 2.64 -12.90
N LYS A 170 -3.43 2.57 -13.31
CA LYS A 170 -4.53 3.42 -12.87
C LYS A 170 -5.18 2.83 -11.62
N THR A 171 -5.84 3.67 -10.83
CA THR A 171 -6.46 3.20 -9.58
C THR A 171 -7.50 2.10 -9.82
N TRP A 172 -8.33 2.24 -10.86
CA TRP A 172 -9.29 1.19 -11.21
C TRP A 172 -8.62 -0.12 -11.64
N GLU A 173 -7.43 -0.09 -12.26
CA GLU A 173 -6.70 -1.30 -12.64
C GLU A 173 -6.21 -2.05 -11.40
N ILE A 174 -5.81 -1.31 -10.35
CA ILE A 174 -5.41 -1.89 -9.06
C ILE A 174 -6.59 -2.60 -8.39
N PHE A 175 -7.74 -1.95 -8.28
CA PHE A 175 -8.92 -2.58 -7.67
C PHE A 175 -9.49 -3.72 -8.53
N ALA A 176 -9.51 -3.57 -9.86
CA ALA A 176 -9.87 -4.65 -10.77
C ALA A 176 -8.94 -5.85 -10.63
N TYR A 177 -7.62 -5.63 -10.47
CA TYR A 177 -6.65 -6.71 -10.22
C TYR A 177 -6.91 -7.39 -8.87
N LEU A 178 -7.11 -6.61 -7.79
CA LEU A 178 -7.45 -7.16 -6.47
C LEU A 178 -8.71 -8.02 -6.52
N LYS A 179 -9.74 -7.58 -7.26
CA LYS A 179 -10.98 -8.34 -7.45
C LYS A 179 -10.75 -9.60 -8.29
N LYS A 180 -10.04 -9.49 -9.42
CA LYS A 180 -9.73 -10.60 -10.34
C LYS A 180 -9.00 -11.76 -9.65
N HIS A 181 -8.05 -11.43 -8.78
CA HIS A 181 -7.20 -12.41 -8.08
C HIS A 181 -7.68 -12.70 -6.64
N ASP A 182 -8.86 -12.18 -6.29
CA ASP A 182 -9.47 -12.25 -4.97
C ASP A 182 -8.48 -11.95 -3.83
N LEU A 183 -7.69 -10.89 -3.95
CA LEU A 183 -6.67 -10.54 -2.97
C LEU A 183 -7.26 -9.86 -1.73
N PRO A 184 -6.59 -9.95 -0.55
CA PRO A 184 -7.06 -9.26 0.64
C PRO A 184 -6.96 -7.74 0.45
N THR A 185 -8.09 -7.06 0.59
CA THR A 185 -8.19 -5.61 0.42
C THR A 185 -8.37 -4.96 1.79
N HIS A 186 -7.58 -3.93 2.07
CA HIS A 186 -7.59 -3.21 3.34
C HIS A 186 -8.97 -2.57 3.64
N PRO A 187 -9.49 -2.67 4.87
CA PRO A 187 -10.83 -2.16 5.24
C PRO A 187 -10.99 -0.65 5.04
N ALA A 188 -9.90 0.12 5.17
CA ALA A 188 -9.90 1.57 4.94
C ALA A 188 -10.54 1.98 3.60
N TYR A 189 -10.40 1.17 2.53
CA TYR A 189 -10.99 1.49 1.23
C TYR A 189 -12.51 1.39 1.19
N ALA A 190 -13.13 0.78 2.20
CA ALA A 190 -14.57 0.76 2.41
C ALA A 190 -15.03 1.83 3.41
N MET A 191 -14.15 2.60 4.05
CA MET A 191 -14.52 3.67 4.99
C MET A 191 -14.84 4.95 4.23
N LEU A 192 -16.01 4.99 3.59
CA LEU A 192 -16.36 5.98 2.56
C LEU A 192 -17.14 7.19 3.11
N GLY A 193 -17.38 7.25 4.42
CA GLY A 193 -18.18 8.28 5.05
C GLY A 193 -19.59 8.31 4.48
N GLY A 194 -20.13 7.16 4.06
CA GLY A 194 -21.38 7.11 3.32
C GLY A 194 -21.35 7.86 1.97
N GLY A 195 -20.19 7.89 1.31
CA GLY A 195 -20.00 8.54 0.01
C GLY A 195 -19.35 9.92 0.08
N ARG A 196 -19.05 10.45 1.28
CA ARG A 196 -18.29 11.70 1.45
C ARG A 196 -16.83 11.57 0.98
N TYR A 197 -16.26 10.37 1.10
CA TYR A 197 -14.86 10.10 0.76
C TYR A 197 -14.77 9.21 -0.48
N GLU A 198 -14.04 9.69 -1.49
CA GLU A 198 -13.78 8.92 -2.69
C GLU A 198 -12.72 7.84 -2.42
N ARG A 199 -13.09 6.58 -2.64
CA ARG A 199 -12.20 5.42 -2.48
C ARG A 199 -10.83 5.62 -3.14
N ASP A 200 -10.82 6.24 -4.32
CA ASP A 200 -9.62 6.42 -5.14
C ASP A 200 -8.61 7.38 -4.51
N HIS A 201 -9.05 8.24 -3.59
CA HIS A 201 -8.22 9.16 -2.82
C HIS A 201 -7.78 8.58 -1.48
N ILE A 202 -8.51 7.61 -0.92
CA ILE A 202 -8.11 6.93 0.31
C ILE A 202 -6.73 6.28 0.14
N ARG A 203 -5.85 6.51 1.11
CA ARG A 203 -4.51 5.90 1.22
C ARG A 203 -4.43 5.13 2.53
N VAL A 204 -3.64 4.07 2.51
CA VAL A 204 -3.31 3.31 3.71
C VAL A 204 -1.90 3.72 4.07
N ASP A 205 -1.78 4.36 5.21
CA ASP A 205 -0.52 4.72 5.84
C ASP A 205 -0.69 4.72 7.36
N ALA A 206 0.35 5.09 8.09
CA ALA A 206 0.33 5.36 9.51
C ALA A 206 -0.82 6.33 9.89
N ILE A 207 -1.54 6.01 10.97
CA ILE A 207 -2.62 6.80 11.54
C ILE A 207 -2.08 7.89 12.46
N GLY A 208 -2.54 9.12 12.28
CA GLY A 208 -2.08 10.28 13.07
C GLY A 208 -0.65 10.71 12.75
N GLY A 209 -0.10 10.25 11.62
CA GLY A 209 1.20 10.68 11.10
C GLY A 209 1.19 12.09 10.52
N ILE A 210 2.37 12.55 10.08
CA ILE A 210 2.58 13.90 9.51
C ILE A 210 1.99 14.01 8.10
N ASP A 211 1.86 12.88 7.40
CA ASP A 211 1.60 12.88 5.98
C ASP A 211 0.09 12.99 5.67
N GLN A 212 -0.31 14.17 5.20
CA GLN A 212 -1.67 14.44 4.75
C GLN A 212 -1.81 14.11 3.25
N TYR A 213 -2.43 12.97 2.95
CA TYR A 213 -2.43 12.41 1.59
C TYR A 213 -3.59 12.84 0.69
N PHE A 214 -4.69 13.35 1.24
CA PHE A 214 -5.83 13.84 0.46
C PHE A 214 -6.71 14.83 1.24
N TYR A 215 -7.67 15.46 0.54
CA TYR A 215 -8.63 16.42 1.10
C TYR A 215 -9.45 15.79 2.24
N ASP A 216 -9.44 16.42 3.41
CA ASP A 216 -10.23 15.99 4.58
C ASP A 216 -9.73 14.71 5.30
N TRP A 217 -8.45 14.34 5.11
CA TRP A 217 -7.79 13.21 5.79
C TRP A 217 -8.00 13.22 7.31
N GLU A 218 -7.80 14.37 7.96
CA GLU A 218 -7.93 14.48 9.41
C GLU A 218 -9.35 14.16 9.91
N ASN A 219 -10.38 14.57 9.17
CA ASN A 219 -11.76 14.26 9.56
C ASN A 219 -12.07 12.78 9.29
N TRP A 220 -11.55 12.21 8.21
CA TRP A 220 -11.65 10.77 7.95
C TRP A 220 -11.01 9.94 9.07
N GLU A 221 -9.79 10.28 9.51
CA GLU A 221 -9.14 9.60 10.63
C GLU A 221 -9.89 9.80 11.95
N ARG A 222 -10.41 11.01 12.21
CA ARG A 222 -11.24 11.26 13.39
C ARG A 222 -12.55 10.49 13.37
N GLU A 223 -13.12 10.22 12.20
CA GLU A 223 -14.34 9.42 12.10
C GLU A 223 -14.04 7.95 12.38
N TYR A 224 -13.06 7.37 11.69
CA TYR A 224 -12.85 5.91 11.70
C TYR A 224 -11.80 5.41 12.70
N TYR A 225 -10.82 6.24 13.03
CA TYR A 225 -9.68 5.86 13.88
C TYR A 225 -9.54 6.76 15.11
N HIS A 226 -10.63 7.36 15.61
CA HIS A 226 -10.60 8.18 16.82
C HIS A 226 -9.98 7.44 18.02
N ASP A 227 -10.19 6.12 18.12
CA ASP A 227 -9.63 5.31 19.19
C ASP A 227 -8.10 5.25 19.12
N VAL A 228 -7.53 5.15 17.91
CA VAL A 228 -6.10 5.18 17.66
C VAL A 228 -5.54 6.56 18.00
N LEU A 229 -6.17 7.62 17.46
CA LEU A 229 -5.76 9.00 17.71
C LEU A 229 -5.79 9.36 19.20
N ASN A 230 -6.80 8.88 19.93
CA ASN A 230 -6.91 9.10 21.38
C ASN A 230 -5.83 8.36 22.17
N ARG A 231 -5.32 7.23 21.69
CA ARG A 231 -4.16 6.55 22.29
C ARG A 231 -2.87 7.34 22.05
N LEU A 232 -2.68 7.85 20.83
CA LEU A 232 -1.50 8.65 20.47
C LEU A 232 -1.38 9.92 21.31
N ARG A 233 -2.49 10.59 21.63
CA ARG A 233 -2.49 11.80 22.50
C ARG A 233 -2.09 11.55 23.96
N LYS A 234 -2.03 10.29 24.39
CA LYS A 234 -1.63 9.91 25.76
C LYS A 234 -0.15 9.55 25.88
N VAL A 235 0.56 9.52 24.74
CA VAL A 235 2.01 9.30 24.63
C VAL A 235 2.68 10.67 24.58
#